data_AF-A0A2E1YRR2-F1
#
_entry.id   AF-A0A2E1YRR2-F1
#
_cell.length_a   1.000
_cell.length_b   1.000
_cell.length_c   1.000
_cell.angle_alpha   90.00
_cell.angle_beta   90.00
_cell.angle_gamma   90.00
#
_symmetry.space_group_name_H-M   'P 1'
#
loop_
_entity.id
_entity.type
_entity.pdbx_description
1 polymer ?
#
loop_
_entity_poly.entity_id
_entity_poly.type
_entity_poly.pdbx_seq_one_letter_code
_entity_poly.pdbx_strand_id
1 'polypeptide(L)'
;MENLNLNIQSLGLSLKPIVRGKKEYQGITLEGMKLKTSKRVQNLINQIEAENFDEVKKSNMITKVRNGFKVKIGYEKKNEILKDIPVVFADINKGFAPVKEYLSQVKIMIDNGTFDNSFSNLLNSYRERAELGKQKKKDIADAKQLGITLEELYEQKELKAVA
;
A
#
# COMPACT_ATOMS: atom_id res chain seq x y z
N MET A 1 29.53 -19.59 -39.71
CA MET A 1 29.48 -18.78 -38.47
C MET A 1 28.04 -18.78 -38.01
N GLU A 2 27.66 -19.72 -37.15
CA GLU A 2 26.29 -19.82 -36.62
C GLU A 2 26.06 -18.73 -35.57
N ASN A 3 24.99 -17.95 -35.74
CA ASN A 3 24.57 -16.96 -34.76
C ASN A 3 23.99 -17.67 -33.53
N LEU A 4 24.71 -17.61 -32.40
CA LEU A 4 24.16 -17.99 -31.10
C LEU A 4 23.07 -16.97 -30.70
N ASN A 5 21.81 -17.31 -30.98
CA ASN A 5 20.66 -16.62 -30.42
C ASN A 5 20.51 -17.02 -28.95
N LEU A 6 21.28 -16.37 -28.07
CA LEU A 6 21.15 -16.54 -26.62
C LEU A 6 19.83 -15.89 -26.16
N ASN A 7 18.89 -16.70 -25.69
CA ASN A 7 17.67 -16.20 -25.04
C ASN A 7 18.01 -15.75 -23.60
N ILE A 8 18.45 -14.50 -23.47
CA ILE A 8 18.96 -13.93 -22.21
C ILE A 8 17.87 -13.88 -21.12
N GLN A 9 16.58 -13.82 -21.51
CA GLN A 9 15.45 -13.76 -20.56
C GLN A 9 15.19 -15.08 -19.84
N SER A 10 15.39 -16.23 -20.49
CA SER A 10 15.21 -17.55 -19.85
C SER A 10 16.31 -17.87 -18.84
N LEU A 11 17.44 -17.16 -18.90
CA LEU A 11 18.59 -17.30 -18.01
C LEU A 11 18.53 -16.34 -16.80
N GLY A 12 17.47 -15.54 -16.67
CA GLY A 12 17.34 -14.56 -15.58
C GLY A 12 18.35 -13.40 -15.66
N LEU A 13 18.99 -13.23 -16.82
CA LEU A 13 19.97 -12.19 -17.08
C LEU A 13 19.25 -10.93 -17.61
N SER A 14 19.72 -9.75 -17.22
CA SER A 14 19.14 -8.48 -17.63
C SER A 14 20.15 -7.67 -18.42
N LEU A 15 19.75 -7.21 -19.62
CA LEU A 15 20.52 -6.25 -20.43
C LEU A 15 20.56 -4.85 -19.81
N LYS A 16 19.69 -4.58 -18.83
CA LYS A 16 19.72 -3.36 -18.01
C LYS A 16 20.34 -3.66 -16.65
N PRO A 17 21.10 -2.74 -16.04
CA PRO A 17 21.61 -2.91 -14.69
C PRO A 17 20.49 -3.34 -13.73
N ILE A 18 20.75 -4.40 -12.96
CA ILE A 18 19.82 -4.85 -11.93
C ILE A 18 19.88 -3.82 -10.80
N VAL A 19 18.99 -2.84 -10.83
CA VAL A 19 18.86 -1.84 -9.77
C VAL A 19 18.24 -2.54 -8.56
N ARG A 20 19.07 -2.88 -7.57
CA ARG A 20 18.62 -3.40 -6.27
C ARG A 20 18.36 -2.22 -5.34
N GLY A 21 17.10 -2.02 -4.96
CA GLY A 21 16.67 -0.94 -4.09
C GLY A 21 15.15 -0.90 -3.94
N LYS A 22 14.65 -0.02 -3.06
CA LYS A 22 13.20 0.27 -3.02
C LYS A 22 12.84 0.92 -4.36
N LYS A 23 11.79 0.43 -5.03
CA LYS A 23 11.25 1.02 -6.27
C LYS A 23 11.14 2.54 -6.11
N GLU A 24 11.55 3.28 -7.14
CA GLU A 24 11.31 4.72 -7.19
C GLU A 24 9.83 4.99 -6.95
N TYR A 25 9.55 6.04 -6.18
CA TYR A 25 8.18 6.44 -5.89
C TYR A 25 7.49 6.81 -7.20
N GLN A 26 6.55 5.98 -7.63
CA GLN A 26 5.64 6.33 -8.72
C GLN A 26 4.54 7.19 -8.11
N GLY A 27 4.38 8.42 -8.63
CA GLY A 27 3.32 9.31 -8.22
C GLY A 27 1.97 8.62 -8.37
N ILE A 28 1.30 8.36 -7.25
CA ILE A 28 -0.03 7.77 -7.26
C ILE A 28 -1.08 8.87 -7.18
N THR A 29 -2.17 8.72 -7.93
CA THR A 29 -3.32 9.62 -7.88
C THR A 29 -4.40 9.05 -6.96
N LEU A 30 -5.30 9.93 -6.49
CA LEU A 30 -6.48 9.52 -5.72
C LEU A 30 -7.28 8.45 -6.48
N GLU A 31 -7.57 8.71 -7.76
CA GLU A 31 -8.29 7.78 -8.64
C GLU A 31 -7.55 6.45 -8.82
N GLY A 32 -6.21 6.46 -8.91
CA GLY A 32 -5.41 5.24 -8.92
C GLY A 32 -5.56 4.44 -7.63
N MET A 33 -5.66 5.11 -6.47
CA MET A 33 -5.88 4.45 -5.19
C MET A 33 -7.28 3.85 -5.07
N LYS A 34 -8.30 4.59 -5.49
CA LYS A 34 -9.70 4.16 -5.53
C LYS A 34 -9.86 2.94 -6.44
N LEU A 35 -9.41 3.05 -7.69
CA LEU A 35 -9.51 1.98 -8.68
C LEU A 35 -8.84 0.68 -8.20
N LYS A 36 -7.64 0.79 -7.62
CA LYS A 36 -6.94 -0.38 -7.10
C LYS A 36 -7.66 -1.01 -5.92
N THR A 37 -8.16 -0.20 -4.99
CA THR A 37 -8.91 -0.70 -3.82
C THR A 37 -10.22 -1.36 -4.27
N SER A 38 -10.96 -0.71 -5.17
CA SER A 38 -12.19 -1.25 -5.78
C SER A 38 -11.94 -2.59 -6.47
N LYS A 39 -10.86 -2.72 -7.26
CA LYS A 39 -10.45 -4.00 -7.87
C LYS A 39 -10.14 -5.08 -6.84
N ARG A 40 -9.48 -4.74 -5.73
CA ARG A 40 -9.17 -5.71 -4.66
C ARG A 40 -10.44 -6.18 -3.95
N VAL A 41 -11.37 -5.27 -3.69
CA VAL A 41 -12.69 -5.60 -3.13
C VAL A 41 -13.45 -6.50 -4.09
N GLN A 42 -13.50 -6.15 -5.38
CA GLN A 42 -14.16 -6.98 -6.40
C GLN A 42 -13.52 -8.37 -6.52
N ASN A 43 -12.20 -8.47 -6.50
CA ASN A 43 -11.52 -9.77 -6.52
C ASN A 43 -11.93 -10.63 -5.32
N LEU A 44 -12.03 -10.04 -4.13
CA LEU A 44 -12.46 -10.76 -2.94
C LEU A 44 -13.92 -11.23 -3.03
N ILE A 45 -14.82 -10.39 -3.58
CA ILE A 45 -16.20 -10.76 -3.88
C ILE A 45 -16.23 -11.96 -4.82
N ASN A 46 -15.47 -11.91 -5.93
CA ASN A 46 -15.41 -13.01 -6.91
C ASN A 46 -14.89 -14.31 -6.28
N GLN A 47 -13.90 -14.26 -5.38
CA GLN A 47 -13.41 -15.45 -4.68
C GLN A 47 -14.47 -16.04 -3.73
N ILE A 48 -15.30 -15.20 -3.10
CA ILE A 48 -16.42 -15.65 -2.27
C ILE A 48 -17.48 -16.32 -3.15
N GLU A 49 -17.81 -15.74 -4.30
CA GLU A 49 -18.81 -16.27 -5.24
C GLU A 49 -18.37 -17.58 -5.91
N ALA A 50 -17.07 -17.72 -6.18
CA ALA A 50 -16.49 -18.97 -6.68
C ALA A 50 -16.26 -20.02 -5.58
N GLU A 51 -16.70 -19.76 -4.34
CA GLU A 51 -16.49 -20.62 -3.17
C GLU A 51 -15.02 -20.99 -2.90
N ASN A 52 -14.08 -20.16 -3.36
CA ASN A 52 -12.65 -20.37 -3.19
C ASN A 52 -12.17 -19.82 -1.84
N PHE A 53 -12.64 -20.43 -0.75
CA PHE A 53 -12.46 -19.90 0.60
C PHE A 53 -11.01 -19.91 1.10
N ASP A 54 -10.13 -20.68 0.49
CA ASP A 54 -8.70 -20.65 0.84
C ASP A 54 -8.03 -19.38 0.34
N GLU A 55 -8.40 -18.88 -0.85
CA GLU A 55 -7.97 -17.56 -1.33
C GLU A 55 -8.62 -16.42 -0.53
N VAL A 56 -9.89 -16.56 -0.14
CA VAL A 56 -10.58 -15.57 0.72
C VAL A 56 -9.82 -15.39 2.04
N LYS A 57 -9.36 -16.48 2.67
CA LYS A 57 -8.60 -16.43 3.94
C LYS A 57 -7.19 -15.84 3.79
N LYS A 58 -6.60 -15.88 2.59
CA LYS A 58 -5.30 -15.24 2.31
C LYS A 58 -5.41 -13.72 2.16
N SER A 59 -6.61 -13.20 1.94
CA SER A 59 -6.83 -11.76 1.81
C SER A 59 -6.42 -10.99 3.07
N ASN A 60 -5.67 -9.90 2.89
CA ASN A 60 -5.36 -8.97 3.97
C ASN A 60 -6.59 -8.22 4.53
N MET A 61 -7.76 -8.37 3.89
CA MET A 61 -9.02 -7.75 4.33
C MET A 61 -9.84 -8.64 5.27
N ILE A 62 -9.57 -9.94 5.30
CA ILE A 62 -10.32 -10.92 6.11
C ILE A 62 -9.39 -11.46 7.18
N THR A 63 -9.88 -11.56 8.41
CA THR A 63 -9.15 -12.21 9.50
C THR A 63 -10.11 -13.11 10.26
N LYS A 64 -9.78 -14.41 10.38
CA LYS A 64 -10.56 -15.33 11.19
C LYS A 64 -10.48 -14.91 12.66
N VAL A 65 -11.63 -14.83 13.31
CA VAL A 65 -11.76 -14.64 14.77
C VAL A 65 -12.52 -15.82 15.36
N ARG A 66 -12.62 -15.90 16.69
CA ARG A 66 -13.14 -17.09 17.41
C ARG A 66 -14.47 -17.61 16.84
N ASN A 67 -15.44 -16.72 16.63
CA ASN A 67 -16.80 -17.06 16.21
C ASN A 67 -17.16 -16.49 14.84
N GLY A 68 -16.17 -16.17 13.99
CA GLY A 68 -16.48 -15.43 12.77
C GLY A 68 -15.28 -14.90 11.99
N PHE A 69 -15.55 -13.86 11.21
CA PHE A 69 -14.57 -13.18 10.37
C PHE A 69 -14.62 -11.68 10.62
N LYS A 70 -13.46 -11.08 10.86
CA LYS A 70 -13.27 -9.62 10.86
C LYS A 70 -12.98 -9.17 9.43
N VAL A 71 -13.75 -8.19 8.94
CA VAL A 71 -13.57 -7.59 7.61
C VAL A 71 -13.07 -6.16 7.78
N LYS A 72 -11.94 -5.85 7.15
CA LYS A 72 -11.28 -4.54 7.22
C LYS A 72 -10.77 -4.14 5.84
N ILE A 73 -11.16 -2.96 5.40
CA ILE A 73 -10.79 -2.46 4.07
C ILE A 73 -9.63 -1.48 4.17
N GLY A 74 -8.67 -1.65 3.27
CA GLY A 74 -7.41 -0.95 3.29
C GLY A 74 -6.75 -0.94 1.92
N TYR A 75 -5.76 -0.06 1.73
CA TYR A 75 -5.19 0.19 0.41
C TYR A 75 -4.26 -0.93 -0.10
N GLU A 76 -3.23 -1.31 0.65
CA GLU A 76 -2.34 -2.44 0.29
C GLU A 76 -1.88 -3.24 1.51
N LYS A 77 -1.31 -2.56 2.50
CA LYS A 77 -0.73 -3.23 3.67
C LYS A 77 -1.80 -3.54 4.70
N LYS A 78 -1.57 -4.59 5.49
CA LYS A 78 -2.44 -4.97 6.62
C LYS A 78 -2.68 -3.82 7.61
N ASN A 79 -1.76 -2.86 7.69
CA ASN A 79 -1.82 -1.73 8.63
C ASN A 79 -2.44 -0.46 8.02
N GLU A 80 -2.74 -0.43 6.73
CA GLU A 80 -3.29 0.76 6.05
C GLU A 80 -4.80 0.66 5.99
N ILE A 81 -5.47 1.10 7.05
CA ILE A 81 -6.94 1.12 7.13
C ILE A 81 -7.43 2.42 6.50
N LEU A 82 -8.49 2.34 5.68
CA LEU A 82 -9.28 3.50 5.31
C LEU A 82 -10.21 3.80 6.48
N LYS A 83 -9.91 4.85 7.26
CA LYS A 83 -10.53 5.10 8.57
C LYS A 83 -12.04 5.29 8.50
N ASP A 84 -12.54 5.84 7.40
CA ASP A 84 -13.97 6.11 7.22
C ASP A 84 -14.76 4.85 6.81
N ILE A 85 -14.07 3.75 6.48
CA ILE A 85 -14.71 2.47 6.19
C ILE A 85 -14.80 1.64 7.47
N PRO A 86 -16.01 1.28 7.93
CA PRO A 86 -16.16 0.56 9.19
C PRO A 86 -15.50 -0.82 9.13
N VAL A 87 -14.95 -1.23 10.26
CA VAL A 87 -14.49 -2.61 10.46
C VAL A 87 -15.67 -3.41 10.99
N VAL A 88 -16.06 -4.46 10.27
CA VAL A 88 -17.24 -5.27 10.62
C VAL A 88 -16.84 -6.70 10.98
N PHE A 89 -17.75 -7.40 11.65
CA PHE A 89 -17.59 -8.80 12.05
C PHE A 89 -18.77 -9.61 11.53
N ALA A 90 -18.48 -10.71 10.85
CA ALA A 90 -19.46 -11.65 10.33
C ALA A 90 -19.45 -12.94 11.16
N ASP A 91 -20.62 -13.46 11.51
CA ASP A 91 -20.79 -14.74 12.20
C ASP A 91 -20.41 -15.91 11.28
N ILE A 92 -19.62 -16.85 11.79
CA ILE A 92 -19.21 -18.05 11.05
C ILE A 92 -20.39 -18.91 10.61
N ASN A 93 -21.48 -18.93 11.38
CA ASN A 93 -22.69 -19.71 11.07
C ASN A 93 -23.46 -19.16 9.87
N LYS A 94 -23.21 -17.90 9.49
CA LYS A 94 -23.78 -17.25 8.31
C LYS A 94 -22.86 -17.35 7.09
N GLY A 95 -21.70 -17.97 7.23
CA GLY A 95 -20.69 -18.10 6.17
C GLY A 95 -20.21 -16.74 5.65
N PHE A 96 -19.88 -16.69 4.35
CA PHE A 96 -19.39 -15.47 3.69
C PHE A 96 -20.48 -14.63 3.02
N ALA A 97 -21.75 -15.03 3.08
CA ALA A 97 -22.86 -14.25 2.53
C ALA A 97 -22.91 -12.80 3.06
N PRO A 98 -22.91 -12.55 4.39
CA PRO A 98 -22.92 -11.17 4.91
C PRO A 98 -21.62 -10.42 4.60
N VAL A 99 -20.49 -11.13 4.45
CA VAL A 99 -19.22 -10.52 4.04
C VAL A 99 -19.32 -10.01 2.61
N LYS A 100 -19.89 -10.81 1.70
CA LYS A 100 -20.10 -10.42 0.31
C LYS A 100 -20.97 -9.18 0.18
N GLU A 101 -22.11 -9.18 0.87
CA GLU A 101 -23.06 -8.05 0.84
C GLU A 101 -22.39 -6.76 1.31
N TYR A 102 -21.66 -6.82 2.43
CA TYR A 102 -20.89 -5.69 2.93
C TYR A 102 -19.85 -5.20 1.92
N LEU A 103 -19.06 -6.11 1.33
CA LEU A 103 -18.04 -5.75 0.33
C LEU A 103 -18.65 -5.09 -0.91
N SER A 104 -19.82 -5.56 -1.37
CA SER A 104 -20.54 -4.97 -2.50
C SER A 104 -20.97 -3.53 -2.20
N GLN A 105 -21.51 -3.27 -1.01
CA GLN A 105 -21.88 -1.91 -0.59
C GLN A 105 -20.66 -1.00 -0.51
N VAL A 106 -19.57 -1.47 0.12
CA VAL A 106 -18.32 -0.72 0.20
C VAL A 106 -17.76 -0.41 -1.18
N LYS A 107 -17.81 -1.35 -2.13
CA LYS A 107 -17.35 -1.11 -3.50
C LYS A 107 -18.12 0.03 -4.15
N ILE A 108 -19.45 0.03 -4.06
CA ILE A 108 -20.31 1.09 -4.60
C ILE A 108 -19.93 2.44 -3.97
N MET A 109 -19.75 2.49 -2.64
CA MET A 109 -19.33 3.69 -1.92
C MET A 109 -17.94 4.19 -2.33
N ILE A 110 -16.98 3.28 -2.59
CA ILE A 110 -15.66 3.65 -3.13
C ILE A 110 -15.79 4.25 -4.52
N ASP A 111 -16.55 3.60 -5.41
CA ASP A 111 -16.71 4.02 -6.80
C ASP A 111 -17.45 5.37 -6.89
N ASN A 112 -18.39 5.63 -5.98
CA ASN A 112 -19.13 6.89 -5.88
C ASN A 112 -18.36 8.00 -5.14
N GLY A 113 -17.17 7.71 -4.61
CA GLY A 113 -16.33 8.70 -3.93
C GLY A 113 -16.74 9.02 -2.47
N THR A 114 -17.59 8.20 -1.83
CA THR A 114 -18.00 8.38 -0.43
C THR A 114 -16.80 8.44 0.53
N PHE A 115 -15.70 7.76 0.20
CA PHE A 115 -14.49 7.67 1.04
C PHE A 115 -13.32 8.51 0.52
N ASP A 116 -13.55 9.48 -0.36
CA ASP A 116 -12.49 10.27 -1.00
C ASP A 116 -11.61 11.03 0.01
N ASN A 117 -12.19 11.45 1.15
CA ASN A 117 -11.42 12.05 2.24
C ASN A 117 -10.39 11.06 2.83
N SER A 118 -10.79 9.81 3.11
CA SER A 118 -9.87 8.76 3.58
C SER A 118 -8.76 8.48 2.58
N PHE A 119 -9.09 8.41 1.28
CA PHE A 119 -8.09 8.23 0.22
C PHE A 119 -7.14 9.43 0.11
N SER A 120 -7.67 10.66 0.21
CA SER A 120 -6.88 11.90 0.16
C SER A 120 -5.92 11.99 1.33
N ASN A 121 -6.38 11.67 2.53
CA ASN A 121 -5.55 11.65 3.74
C ASN A 121 -4.42 10.62 3.63
N LEU A 122 -4.73 9.42 3.10
CA LEU A 122 -3.72 8.40 2.88
C LEU A 122 -2.70 8.83 1.81
N LEU A 123 -3.16 9.46 0.73
CA LEU A 123 -2.31 10.01 -0.33
C LEU A 123 -1.38 11.10 0.21
N ASN A 124 -1.90 12.02 1.03
CA ASN A 124 -1.11 13.07 1.65
C ASN A 124 -0.05 12.47 2.60
N SER A 125 -0.41 11.46 3.41
CA SER A 125 0.56 10.73 4.22
C SER A 125 1.67 10.06 3.40
N TYR A 126 1.37 9.61 2.17
CA TYR A 126 2.39 9.06 1.27
C TYR A 126 3.31 10.16 0.75
N ARG A 127 2.75 11.31 0.37
CA ARG A 127 3.51 12.49 -0.10
C ARG A 127 4.42 13.05 0.99
N GLU A 128 3.90 13.27 2.19
CA GLU A 128 4.67 13.74 3.34
C GLU A 128 5.85 12.83 3.64
N ARG A 129 5.64 11.50 3.67
CA ARG A 129 6.72 10.53 3.87
C ARG A 129 7.74 10.53 2.74
N ALA A 130 7.32 10.79 1.50
CA ALA A 130 8.22 10.93 0.38
C ALA A 130 9.10 12.19 0.52
N GLU A 131 8.50 13.33 0.91
CA GLU A 131 9.23 14.58 1.14
C GLU A 131 10.20 14.47 2.33
N LEU A 132 9.78 13.90 3.46
CA LEU A 132 10.67 13.62 4.60
C LEU A 132 11.85 12.73 4.18
N GLY A 133 11.60 11.75 3.32
CA GLY A 133 12.65 10.90 2.76
C GLY A 133 13.66 11.66 1.89
N LYS A 134 13.20 12.64 1.10
CA LYS A 134 14.08 13.52 0.31
C LYS A 134 14.89 14.43 1.21
N GLN A 135 14.25 15.06 2.19
CA GLN A 135 14.92 15.95 3.13
C GLN A 135 16.01 15.20 3.91
N LYS A 136 15.72 14.00 4.40
CA LYS A 136 16.71 13.17 5.09
C LYS A 136 17.92 12.83 4.21
N LYS A 137 17.71 12.54 2.92
CA LYS A 137 18.82 12.31 1.97
C LYS A 137 19.67 13.55 1.77
N LYS A 138 19.05 14.73 1.73
CA LYS A 138 19.75 16.01 1.64
C LYS A 138 20.58 16.25 2.90
N ASP A 139 19.99 16.09 4.08
CA ASP A 139 20.70 16.24 5.36
C ASP A 139 21.89 15.28 5.47
N ILE A 140 21.76 14.04 5.02
CA ILE A 140 22.88 13.08 4.96
C ILE A 140 23.99 13.56 4.02
N ALA A 141 23.63 14.12 2.86
CA ALA A 141 24.60 14.65 1.90
C ALA A 141 25.32 15.89 2.46
N ASP A 142 24.57 16.81 3.08
CA ASP A 142 25.07 18.03 3.70
C ASP A 142 26.03 17.70 4.86
N ALA A 143 25.65 16.78 5.75
CA ALA A 143 26.51 16.31 6.86
C ALA A 143 27.82 15.72 6.33
N LYS A 144 27.73 14.88 5.29
CA LYS A 144 28.90 14.28 4.63
C LYS A 144 29.82 15.33 3.99
N GLN A 145 29.25 16.38 3.39
CA GLN A 145 30.02 17.46 2.78
C GLN A 145 30.72 18.33 3.81
N LEU A 146 30.09 18.53 4.97
CA LEU A 146 30.65 19.28 6.10
C LEU A 146 31.62 18.44 6.95
N GLY A 147 31.71 17.13 6.73
CA GLY A 147 32.56 16.23 7.49
C GLY A 147 32.08 15.99 8.93
N ILE A 148 30.79 16.24 9.19
CA ILE A 148 30.16 16.11 10.51
C ILE A 148 29.12 14.98 10.51
N THR A 149 28.70 14.58 11.69
CA THR A 149 27.60 13.64 11.91
C THR A 149 26.24 14.31 11.67
N LEU A 150 25.19 13.49 11.52
CA LEU A 150 23.83 14.03 11.41
C LEU A 150 23.35 14.66 12.72
N GLU A 151 23.75 14.12 13.88
CA GLU A 151 23.42 14.74 15.17
C GLU A 151 23.99 16.17 15.26
N GLU A 152 25.28 16.35 14.92
CA GLU A 152 25.92 17.67 14.93
C GLU A 152 25.28 18.65 13.93
N LEU A 153 24.86 18.16 12.76
CA LEU A 153 24.15 19.00 11.78
C LEU A 153 22.80 19.48 12.33
N TYR A 154 22.06 18.64 13.06
CA TYR A 154 20.77 19.00 13.63
C TYR A 154 20.93 19.98 14.81
N GLU A 155 21.91 19.77 15.69
CA GLU A 155 22.22 20.72 16.78
C GLU A 155 22.56 22.12 16.25
N GLN A 156 23.36 22.21 15.18
CA GLN A 156 23.68 23.50 14.54
C GLN A 156 22.45 24.19 13.93
N LYS A 157 21.50 23.42 13.39
CA LYS A 157 20.25 23.96 12.83
C LYS A 157 19.32 24.47 13.93
N GLU A 158 19.22 23.77 15.06
CA GLU A 158 18.43 24.21 16.21
C GLU A 158 18.99 25.47 16.85
N LEU A 159 20.31 25.55 17.05
CA LEU A 159 20.98 26.74 17.58
C LEU A 159 20.75 27.98 16.69
N LYS A 160 20.71 27.82 15.36
CA LYS A 160 20.40 28.89 14.41
C LYS A 160 18.92 29.27 14.33
N ALA A 161 18.01 28.40 14.76
CA ALA A 161 16.58 28.68 14.74
C ALA A 161 16.10 29.46 15.98
N VAL A 162 16.91 29.47 17.04
CA VAL A 162 16.62 30.11 18.33
C VAL A 162 17.34 31.46 18.48
N ALA A 163 18.32 31.76 17.61
CA ALA A 163 19.06 33.03 17.54
C ALA A 163 18.42 34.00 16.54
#